data_AF-Q17BP1-F1
#
_entry.id   AF-Q17BP1-F1
#
_cell.length_a   1.000
_cell.length_b   1.000
_cell.length_c   1.000
_cell.angle_alpha   90.00
_cell.angle_beta   90.00
_cell.angle_gamma   90.00
#
_symmetry.space_group_name_H-M   'P 1'
#
loop_
_entity.id
_entity.type
_entity.pdbx_description
1 polymer ?
#
loop_
_entity_poly.entity_id
_entity_poly.type
_entity_poly.pdbx_seq_one_letter_code
_entity_poly.pdbx_strand_id
1 'polypeptide(L)'
;MVNIRRLKLTLMAFVEDPVTDVGFHCINNLHKLEYLFLETTEDEDDFFNRYHVFLNFSSWVQQVSASEIHLKGFRKFYLHNLLDFMLNPNLRTLTLEQCGKGSRMIEGVRKLKQLIGDLRPLPHIAFINAW
;
A
#
# COMPACT_ATOMS: atom_id res chain seq x y z
N MET A 1 -10.34 -9.05 -23.31
CA MET A 1 -9.83 -8.47 -22.05
C MET A 1 -8.36 -8.81 -21.90
N VAL A 2 -7.51 -7.82 -21.69
CA VAL A 2 -6.07 -8.03 -21.46
C VAL A 2 -5.89 -8.59 -20.05
N ASN A 3 -5.18 -9.72 -19.92
CA ASN A 3 -4.84 -10.30 -18.63
C ASN A 3 -3.61 -9.59 -18.06
N ILE A 4 -3.80 -8.39 -17.48
CA ILE A 4 -2.72 -7.68 -16.80
C ILE A 4 -2.37 -8.44 -15.52
N ARG A 5 -1.16 -9.01 -15.47
CA ARG A 5 -0.63 -9.72 -14.30
C ARG A 5 0.26 -8.86 -13.42
N ARG A 6 0.87 -7.83 -14.00
CA ARG A 6 1.79 -6.93 -13.33
C ARG A 6 1.40 -5.50 -13.70
N LEU A 7 1.20 -4.65 -12.69
CA LEU A 7 0.84 -3.25 -12.89
C LEU A 7 1.79 -2.38 -12.08
N LYS A 8 2.41 -1.40 -12.74
CA LYS A 8 3.15 -0.32 -12.09
C LYS A 8 2.40 0.99 -12.35
N LEU A 9 2.05 1.69 -11.28
CA LEU A 9 1.48 3.03 -11.34
C LEU A 9 2.41 4.01 -10.62
N THR A 10 2.71 5.11 -11.30
CA THR A 10 3.37 6.26 -10.71
C THR A 10 2.32 7.32 -10.48
N LEU A 11 2.12 7.66 -9.21
CA LEU A 11 1.12 8.61 -8.75
C LEU A 11 1.79 9.97 -8.63
N MET A 12 1.29 10.92 -9.39
CA MET A 12 1.65 12.32 -9.28
C MET A 12 0.57 13.02 -8.45
N ALA A 13 0.99 13.79 -7.45
CA ALA A 13 0.08 14.61 -6.66
C ALA A 13 -0.36 15.81 -7.51
N PHE A 14 -1.63 15.85 -7.92
CA PHE A 14 -2.24 17.03 -8.52
C PHE A 14 -3.06 17.76 -7.45
N VAL A 15 -2.87 19.08 -7.34
CA VAL A 15 -3.57 19.93 -6.37
C VAL A 15 -5.06 20.05 -6.68
N GLU A 16 -5.41 20.04 -7.98
CA GLU A 16 -6.79 20.21 -8.44
C GLU A 16 -7.58 18.90 -8.42
N ASP A 17 -6.93 17.76 -8.71
CA ASP A 17 -7.54 16.44 -8.75
C ASP A 17 -6.72 15.43 -7.93
N PRO A 18 -6.88 15.42 -6.58
CA PRO A 18 -6.17 14.46 -5.75
C PRO A 18 -6.59 13.04 -6.15
N VAL A 19 -5.61 12.15 -6.31
CA VAL A 19 -5.91 10.73 -6.54
C VAL A 19 -6.60 10.19 -5.29
N THR A 20 -7.88 9.85 -5.41
CA THR A 20 -8.70 9.27 -4.33
C THR A 20 -8.80 7.76 -4.46
N ASP A 21 -9.17 7.09 -3.38
CA ASP A 21 -9.43 5.64 -3.31
C ASP A 21 -10.36 5.13 -4.43
N VAL A 22 -11.29 5.98 -4.89
CA VAL A 22 -12.24 5.64 -5.95
C VAL A 22 -11.52 5.24 -7.23
N GLY A 23 -10.40 5.90 -7.57
CA GLY A 23 -9.58 5.55 -8.72
C GLY A 23 -8.95 4.15 -8.64
N PHE A 24 -8.66 3.68 -7.42
CA PHE A 24 -8.06 2.36 -7.19
C PHE A 24 -9.07 1.22 -7.21
N HIS A 25 -10.37 1.49 -7.08
CA HIS A 25 -11.40 0.44 -7.20
C HIS A 25 -11.38 -0.21 -8.59
N CYS A 26 -10.98 0.52 -9.62
CA CYS A 26 -10.78 -0.02 -10.96
C CYS A 26 -9.73 -1.13 -11.03
N ILE A 27 -8.74 -1.13 -10.12
CA ILE A 27 -7.71 -2.18 -10.04
C ILE A 27 -8.34 -3.52 -9.63
N ASN A 28 -9.44 -3.51 -8.87
CA ASN A 28 -10.12 -4.74 -8.45
C ASN A 28 -10.72 -5.52 -9.62
N ASN A 29 -10.97 -4.85 -10.76
CA ASN A 29 -11.42 -5.51 -11.98
C ASN A 29 -10.30 -6.33 -12.66
N LEU A 30 -9.04 -6.17 -12.24
CA LEU A 30 -7.90 -6.92 -12.74
C LEU A 30 -7.77 -8.25 -11.97
N HIS A 31 -8.71 -9.17 -12.13
CA HIS A 31 -8.77 -10.43 -11.36
C HIS A 31 -7.58 -11.39 -11.52
N LYS A 32 -6.68 -11.14 -12.48
CA LYS A 32 -5.44 -11.90 -12.69
C LYS A 32 -4.19 -11.11 -12.33
N LEU A 33 -4.35 -9.97 -11.67
CA LEU A 33 -3.23 -9.19 -11.19
C LEU A 33 -2.53 -9.98 -10.08
N GLU A 34 -1.26 -10.28 -10.28
CA GLU A 34 -0.38 -11.00 -9.34
C GLU A 34 0.52 -10.00 -8.59
N TYR A 35 0.94 -8.94 -9.28
CA TYR A 35 1.89 -7.94 -8.76
C TYR A 35 1.38 -6.51 -9.00
N LEU A 36 1.34 -5.72 -7.93
CA LEU A 36 1.02 -4.29 -7.98
C LEU A 36 2.17 -3.47 -7.39
N PHE A 37 2.69 -2.53 -8.17
CA PHE A 37 3.66 -1.54 -7.72
C PHE A 37 3.03 -0.15 -7.78
N LEU A 38 2.98 0.52 -6.64
CA LEU A 38 2.56 1.92 -6.52
C LEU A 38 3.74 2.74 -6.03
N GLU A 39 4.04 3.82 -6.74
CA GLU A 39 5.07 4.77 -6.38
C GLU A 39 4.48 6.17 -6.42
N THR A 40 4.70 6.95 -5.37
CA THR A 40 4.40 8.38 -5.39
C THR A 40 5.69 9.15 -5.64
N THR A 41 5.63 10.10 -6.57
CA THR A 41 6.69 11.09 -6.78
C THR A 41 6.34 12.31 -5.95
N GLU A 42 6.85 12.38 -4.71
CA GLU A 42 6.86 13.64 -3.96
C GLU A 42 8.08 14.44 -4.45
N ASP A 43 7.86 15.61 -5.06
CA ASP A 43 8.94 16.59 -5.17
C ASP A 43 9.29 17.07 -3.75
N GLU A 44 10.59 17.19 -3.46
CA GLU A 44 11.13 17.51 -2.13
C GLU A 44 10.71 18.89 -1.59
N ASP A 45 10.00 19.69 -2.40
CA ASP A 45 9.49 20.99 -2.01
C ASP A 45 8.31 20.88 -1.03
N ASP A 46 8.63 21.17 0.23
CA ASP A 46 7.78 21.29 1.42
C ASP A 46 6.51 22.18 1.21
N PHE A 47 6.43 22.91 0.10
CA PHE A 47 5.24 23.67 -0.29
C PHE A 47 4.05 22.76 -0.69
N PHE A 48 4.33 21.59 -1.26
CA PHE A 48 3.33 20.57 -1.60
C PHE A 48 3.02 19.59 -0.45
N ASN A 49 3.70 19.69 0.70
CA ASN A 49 3.45 18.89 1.92
C ASN A 49 2.06 19.15 2.56
N ARG A 50 1.22 20.00 1.96
CA ARG A 50 -0.21 20.10 2.31
C ARG A 50 -1.12 19.26 1.43
N TYR A 51 -0.71 18.94 0.20
CA TYR A 51 -1.51 18.24 -0.81
C TYR A 51 -0.95 16.83 -1.03
N HIS A 52 -0.86 16.06 0.05
CA HIS A 52 -0.42 14.68 -0.08
C HIS A 52 -1.45 13.87 -0.84
N VAL A 53 -0.97 12.88 -1.58
CA VAL A 53 -1.80 11.77 -2.03
C VAL A 53 -2.32 11.08 -0.76
N PHE A 54 -3.52 11.47 -0.33
CA PHE A 54 -4.25 10.79 0.74
C PHE A 54 -4.81 9.50 0.17
N LEU A 55 -3.94 8.53 -0.07
CA LEU A 55 -4.38 7.16 -0.28
C LEU A 55 -4.88 6.63 1.04
N ASN A 56 -6.19 6.59 1.16
CA ASN A 56 -6.78 5.75 2.16
C ASN A 56 -6.76 4.33 1.56
N PHE A 57 -5.90 3.47 2.12
CA PHE A 57 -5.68 2.11 1.63
C PHE A 57 -6.85 1.17 1.97
N SER A 58 -8.07 1.70 1.92
CA SER A 58 -9.31 1.14 2.44
C SER A 58 -9.82 -0.05 1.59
N SER A 59 -11.13 -0.18 1.42
CA SER A 59 -11.83 -1.36 0.88
C SER A 59 -11.23 -1.97 -0.39
N TRP A 60 -10.58 -1.17 -1.24
CA TRP A 60 -9.99 -1.68 -2.47
C TRP A 60 -8.80 -2.61 -2.22
N VAL A 61 -7.93 -2.31 -1.24
CA VAL A 61 -6.76 -3.14 -0.93
C VAL A 61 -7.18 -4.52 -0.44
N GLN A 62 -8.31 -4.62 0.27
CA GLN A 62 -8.81 -5.91 0.75
C GLN A 62 -9.34 -6.79 -0.40
N GLN A 63 -9.66 -6.20 -1.54
CA GLN A 63 -10.31 -6.86 -2.69
C GLN A 63 -9.36 -7.09 -3.87
N VAL A 64 -8.21 -6.42 -3.92
CA VAL A 64 -7.26 -6.58 -5.01
C VAL A 64 -6.73 -8.02 -5.07
N SER A 65 -6.64 -8.58 -6.27
CA SER A 65 -6.17 -9.97 -6.47
C SER A 65 -4.66 -10.14 -6.31
N ALA A 66 -3.91 -9.04 -6.26
CA ALA A 66 -2.46 -9.05 -6.20
C ALA A 66 -1.95 -9.79 -4.96
N SER A 67 -1.11 -10.79 -5.18
CA SER A 67 -0.43 -11.51 -4.10
C SER A 67 0.82 -10.77 -3.62
N GLU A 68 1.37 -9.89 -4.44
CA GLU A 68 2.54 -9.08 -4.13
C GLU A 68 2.21 -7.60 -4.36
N ILE A 69 2.40 -6.79 -3.33
CA ILE A 69 2.21 -5.34 -3.40
C ILE A 69 3.50 -4.64 -2.95
N HIS A 70 3.96 -3.69 -3.76
CA HIS A 70 5.09 -2.82 -3.46
C HIS A 70 4.61 -1.38 -3.42
N LEU A 71 4.81 -0.72 -2.29
CA LEU A 71 4.54 0.70 -2.10
C LEU A 71 5.85 1.45 -1.94
N LYS A 72 6.03 2.52 -2.72
CA LYS A 72 7.22 3.38 -2.65
C LYS A 72 6.86 4.85 -2.45
N GLY A 73 7.52 5.49 -1.48
CA GLY A 73 7.45 6.94 -1.25
C GLY A 73 6.26 7.43 -0.42
N PHE A 74 5.43 6.53 0.13
CA PHE A 74 4.24 6.92 0.91
C PHE A 74 4.63 7.33 2.35
N ARG A 75 5.10 8.57 2.55
CA ARG A 75 5.57 9.07 3.85
C ARG A 75 4.48 9.09 4.94
N LYS A 76 3.21 9.28 4.55
CA LYS A 76 2.05 9.23 5.45
C LYS A 76 1.42 7.85 5.55
N PHE A 77 2.20 6.79 5.40
CA PHE A 77 1.75 5.43 5.66
C PHE A 77 1.77 5.14 7.16
N TYR A 78 0.61 4.80 7.74
CA TYR A 78 0.43 4.57 9.16
C TYR A 78 0.01 3.12 9.47
N LEU A 79 -0.02 2.77 10.76
CA LEU A 79 -0.38 1.42 11.20
C LEU A 79 -1.79 0.99 10.75
N HIS A 80 -2.77 1.90 10.71
CA HIS A 80 -4.11 1.56 10.25
C HIS A 80 -4.13 1.16 8.76
N ASN A 81 -3.35 1.83 7.92
CA ASN A 81 -3.21 1.43 6.51
C ASN A 81 -2.62 0.03 6.40
N LEU A 82 -1.62 -0.28 7.23
CA LEU A 82 -1.02 -1.61 7.28
C LEU A 82 -2.05 -2.69 7.63
N LEU A 83 -2.98 -2.40 8.54
CA LEU A 83 -4.07 -3.32 8.90
C LEU A 83 -4.96 -3.65 7.70
N ASP A 84 -5.25 -2.67 6.84
CA ASP A 84 -6.06 -2.92 5.63
C ASP A 84 -5.37 -3.93 4.69
N PHE A 85 -4.05 -3.81 4.50
CA PHE A 85 -3.26 -4.82 3.79
C PHE A 85 -3.26 -6.17 4.50
N MET A 86 -3.19 -6.17 5.83
CA MET A 86 -3.23 -7.41 6.62
C MET A 86 -4.57 -8.12 6.55
N LEU A 87 -5.64 -7.47 6.08
CA LEU A 87 -6.95 -8.08 5.89
C LEU A 87 -7.12 -8.70 4.49
N ASN A 88 -6.33 -8.28 3.49
CA ASN A 88 -6.39 -8.86 2.15
C ASN A 88 -6.06 -10.38 2.20
N PRO A 89 -6.96 -11.26 1.72
CA PRO A 89 -6.74 -12.71 1.74
C PRO A 89 -5.78 -13.24 0.66
N ASN A 90 -5.56 -12.48 -0.41
CA ASN A 90 -4.68 -12.83 -1.53
C ASN A 90 -3.23 -12.43 -1.26
N LEU A 91 -3.03 -11.41 -0.42
CA LEU A 91 -1.73 -10.81 -0.17
C LEU A 91 -0.79 -11.79 0.53
N ARG A 92 0.38 -12.01 -0.08
CA ARG A 92 1.47 -12.83 0.45
C ARG A 92 2.70 -11.99 0.78
N THR A 93 2.92 -10.89 0.06
CA THR A 93 4.08 -10.03 0.27
C THR A 93 3.70 -8.57 0.13
N LEU A 94 4.08 -7.79 1.13
CA LEU A 94 4.00 -6.34 1.14
C LEU A 94 5.39 -5.74 1.31
N THR A 95 5.84 -5.00 0.31
CA THR A 95 7.10 -4.25 0.36
C THR A 95 6.79 -2.77 0.57
N LEU A 96 7.38 -2.19 1.61
CA LEU A 96 7.23 -0.79 2.00
C LEU A 96 8.60 -0.10 1.86
N GLU A 97 8.78 0.61 0.76
CA GLU A 97 10.01 1.35 0.46
C GLU A 97 9.82 2.84 0.69
N GLN A 98 10.63 3.47 1.55
CA GLN A 98 10.47 4.91 1.87
C GLN A 98 9.04 5.26 2.35
N CYS A 99 8.37 4.32 3.02
CA CYS A 99 7.00 4.46 3.48
C CYS A 99 6.95 4.60 5.00
N GLY A 100 6.17 5.54 5.51
CA GLY A 100 5.87 5.72 6.93
C GLY A 100 7.10 5.89 7.84
N LYS A 101 6.87 5.79 9.16
CA LYS A 101 7.94 5.72 10.18
C LYS A 101 8.22 4.28 10.56
N GLY A 102 9.38 3.74 10.16
CA GLY A 102 9.68 2.31 10.21
C GLY A 102 9.55 1.68 11.60
N SER A 103 10.07 2.35 12.63
CA SER A 103 10.12 1.82 14.00
C SER A 103 8.75 1.54 14.63
N ARG A 104 7.78 2.45 14.46
CA ARG A 104 6.41 2.26 14.98
C ARG A 104 5.65 1.19 14.20
N MET A 105 5.89 1.09 12.90
CA MET A 105 5.25 0.07 12.07
C MET A 105 5.75 -1.34 12.39
N ILE A 106 7.07 -1.51 12.55
CA ILE A 106 7.67 -2.80 12.93
C ILE A 106 7.08 -3.30 14.25
N GLU A 107 6.98 -2.43 15.26
CA GLU A 107 6.40 -2.80 16.54
C GLU A 107 4.90 -3.13 16.43
N GLY A 108 4.15 -2.38 15.60
CA GLY A 108 2.76 -2.69 15.29
C GLY A 108 2.58 -4.06 14.63
N VAL A 109 3.41 -4.38 13.63
CA VAL A 109 3.43 -5.71 12.98
C VAL A 109 3.75 -6.80 13.98
N ARG A 110 4.73 -6.59 14.87
CA ARG A 110 5.13 -7.58 15.88
C ARG A 110 3.97 -7.90 16.81
N LYS A 111 3.27 -6.88 17.30
CA LYS A 111 2.06 -7.06 18.14
C LYS A 111 0.93 -7.76 17.38
N LEU A 112 0.70 -7.40 16.12
CA LEU A 112 -0.32 -8.06 15.30
C LEU A 112 -0.01 -9.54 15.06
N LYS A 113 1.25 -9.88 14.79
CA LYS A 113 1.70 -11.27 14.67
C LYS A 113 1.45 -12.07 15.94
N GLN A 114 1.64 -11.45 17.11
CA GLN A 114 1.34 -12.09 18.41
C GLN A 114 -0.17 -12.30 18.63
N LEU A 115 -1.01 -11.38 18.14
CA LEU A 115 -2.46 -11.45 18.32
C LEU A 115 -3.16 -12.39 17.32
N ILE A 116 -2.62 -12.52 16.10
CA ILE A 116 -3.27 -13.22 14.97
C ILE A 116 -2.55 -14.53 14.63
N GLY A 117 -1.45 -14.85 15.32
CA GLY A 117 -0.49 -15.91 14.99
C GLY A 117 -1.08 -17.29 14.71
N ASP A 118 -2.24 -17.61 15.29
CA ASP A 118 -2.89 -18.92 15.15
C ASP A 118 -4.06 -18.96 14.15
N LEU A 119 -4.47 -17.82 13.59
CA LEU A 119 -5.70 -17.71 12.79
C LEU A 119 -5.47 -17.81 11.27
N ARG A 120 -4.35 -17.30 10.75
CA ARG A 120 -3.99 -17.39 9.31
C ARG A 120 -2.52 -17.04 9.05
N PRO A 121 -1.92 -17.54 7.95
CA PRO A 121 -0.62 -17.04 7.51
C PRO A 121 -0.71 -15.55 7.17
N LEU A 122 0.06 -14.73 7.90
CA LEU A 122 0.19 -13.30 7.62
C LEU A 122 1.14 -13.09 6.44
N PRO A 123 0.93 -12.06 5.60
CA PRO A 123 1.86 -11.74 4.54
C PRO A 123 3.24 -11.40 5.09
N HIS A 124 4.26 -11.71 4.31
CA HIS A 124 5.61 -11.21 4.55
C HIS A 124 5.62 -9.69 4.36
N ILE A 125 6.16 -8.95 5.33
CA ILE A 125 6.25 -7.48 5.28
C ILE A 125 7.73 -7.11 5.30
N ALA A 126 8.19 -6.49 4.22
CA ALA A 126 9.54 -5.97 4.07
C ALA A 126 9.54 -4.44 4.17
N PHE A 127 10.42 -3.88 4.99
CA PHE A 127 10.65 -2.44 5.09
C PHE A 127 12.00 -2.11 4.46
N ILE A 128 12.03 -1.19 3.50
CA ILE A 128 13.24 -0.74 2.79
C ILE A 128 13.34 0.77 2.98
N ASN A 129 14.48 1.26 3.48
CA ASN A 129 14.72 2.70 3.67
C ASN A 129 13.57 3.43 4.40
N ALA A 130 13.03 2.82 5.47
CA ALA A 130 11.97 3.43 6.26
C ALA A 130 12.54 4.57 7.12
N TRP A 131 11.81 5.69 7.17
CA TRP A 131 12.23 6.92 7.86
C TRP A 131 11.91 6.89 9.36
#